data_AF-A0AAI9ZKA0-F1
#
_entry.id   AF-A0AAI9ZKA0-F1
#
_cell.length_a   1.000
_cell.length_b   1.000
_cell.length_c   1.000
_cell.angle_alpha   90.00
_cell.angle_beta   90.00
_cell.angle_gamma   90.00
#
_symmetry.space_group_name_H-M   'P 1'
#
loop_
_entity.id
_entity.type
_entity.pdbx_description
1 polymer ?
#
loop_
_entity_poly.entity_id
_entity_poly.type
_entity_poly.pdbx_seq_one_letter_code
_entity_poly.pdbx_strand_id
1 'polypeptide(L)'
;MGANYMELQPGVQVPPQMLANRHTKNYSKRKKTKVLALMRRRTWTLPLFLTVAIFSLYAVNPTDSNPTHHFIFPSYKLDNDSAGTTQYGKGPWDIAFVAFYTIFLTSTREVCMHELLTPLARAWGIKSRAKRARFAENMYTALYVTIIGPWGLHVMSRTPVWYFDTHGMYEGFPHRTHDASFKCYYLLQAAFWAQQVVVMVLGLEQRRKDFHELVGHHVVTVALVALSYRFHFAYMGIAVYITHDISDFFLAVSKSLNYLDNKLQGVSFGVCIAVWIYLRHYINLRILYSALPGSEFSTVGPYELNWETEQYKCPLSNFITFGLLALLQALNLFWLYCLLRSAYKFVFLGVAKDDRSEDEEVSAVQPVAQEKGITAWNVPSHSIEGSGTLSSHGSVKERKARKAST
;
A
#
# COMPACT_ATOMS: atom_id res chain seq x y z
N MET A 1 1.40 50.19 -17.51
CA MET A 1 0.58 49.85 -18.69
C MET A 1 -0.29 48.66 -18.33
N GLY A 2 -1.60 48.69 -18.15
CA GLY A 2 -2.67 49.66 -18.28
C GLY A 2 -3.93 48.81 -18.13
N ALA A 3 -4.64 48.94 -17.01
CA ALA A 3 -5.87 48.20 -16.74
C ALA A 3 -7.04 48.90 -17.43
N ASN A 4 -7.73 48.20 -18.34
CA ASN A 4 -9.00 48.67 -18.89
C ASN A 4 -10.13 48.21 -17.98
N TYR A 5 -10.67 49.17 -17.23
CA TYR A 5 -11.96 49.08 -16.56
C TYR A 5 -13.06 49.26 -17.62
N MET A 6 -13.94 48.27 -17.77
CA MET A 6 -15.19 48.45 -18.52
C MET A 6 -16.22 49.07 -17.56
N GLU A 7 -16.62 50.31 -17.86
CA GLU A 7 -17.77 50.99 -17.25
C GLU A 7 -19.04 50.14 -17.38
N LEU A 8 -19.70 49.91 -16.25
CA LEU A 8 -21.06 49.39 -16.22
C LEU A 8 -22.03 50.58 -16.33
N GLN A 9 -22.75 50.66 -17.45
CA GLN A 9 -23.86 51.61 -17.59
C GLN A 9 -25.02 51.23 -16.66
N PRO A 10 -25.63 52.20 -15.94
CA PRO A 10 -26.78 51.94 -15.08
C PRO A 10 -28.06 51.90 -15.94
N GLY A 11 -28.75 50.75 -15.98
CA GLY A 11 -30.08 50.68 -16.59
C GLY A 11 -30.60 49.34 -17.11
N VAL A 12 -29.83 48.25 -17.07
CA VAL A 12 -30.29 46.96 -17.62
C VAL A 12 -30.80 46.02 -16.52
N GLN A 13 -32.11 45.80 -16.48
CA GLN A 13 -32.73 44.75 -15.66
C GLN A 13 -32.25 43.36 -16.14
N VAL A 14 -31.59 42.64 -15.24
CA VAL A 14 -31.13 41.26 -15.50
C VAL A 14 -32.34 40.32 -15.53
N PRO A 15 -32.53 39.49 -16.57
CA PRO A 15 -33.67 38.57 -16.63
C PRO A 15 -33.64 37.53 -15.49
N PRO A 16 -34.79 37.21 -14.86
CA PRO A 16 -34.87 36.31 -13.70
C PRO A 16 -34.39 34.87 -13.97
N GLN A 17 -34.21 34.48 -15.23
CA GLN A 17 -33.74 33.15 -15.61
C GLN A 17 -32.23 32.91 -15.33
N MET A 18 -31.40 33.96 -15.23
CA MET A 18 -29.97 33.78 -14.94
C MET A 18 -29.67 33.46 -13.47
N LEU A 19 -30.53 33.91 -12.54
CA LEU A 19 -30.37 33.64 -11.11
C LEU A 19 -30.77 32.20 -10.74
N ALA A 20 -31.83 31.67 -11.36
CA ALA A 20 -32.28 30.29 -11.14
C ALA A 20 -31.24 29.26 -11.58
N ASN A 21 -30.59 29.48 -12.73
CA ASN A 21 -29.61 28.54 -13.29
C ASN A 21 -28.26 28.55 -12.52
N ARG A 22 -27.94 29.65 -11.85
CA ARG A 22 -26.74 29.75 -10.99
C ARG A 22 -26.94 29.02 -9.67
N HIS A 23 -28.14 29.11 -9.08
CA HIS A 23 -28.48 28.43 -7.83
C HIS A 23 -28.57 26.90 -8.00
N THR A 24 -29.15 26.40 -9.10
CA THR A 24 -29.22 24.96 -9.39
C THR A 24 -27.84 24.37 -9.71
N LYS A 25 -27.01 25.07 -10.51
CA LYS A 25 -25.61 24.66 -10.76
C LYS A 25 -24.76 24.67 -9.49
N ASN A 26 -24.90 25.70 -8.64
CA ASN A 26 -24.12 25.78 -7.39
C ASN A 26 -24.61 24.78 -6.34
N TYR A 27 -25.91 24.50 -6.26
CA TYR A 27 -26.48 23.46 -5.39
C TYR A 27 -26.05 22.05 -5.85
N SER A 28 -26.13 21.76 -7.16
CA SER A 28 -25.67 20.50 -7.75
C SER A 28 -24.16 20.29 -7.58
N LYS A 29 -23.35 21.33 -7.83
CA LYS A 29 -21.92 21.30 -7.52
C LYS A 29 -21.68 21.05 -6.04
N ARG A 30 -22.30 21.81 -5.13
CA ARG A 30 -22.12 21.67 -3.66
C ARG A 30 -22.59 20.30 -3.14
N LYS A 31 -23.64 19.70 -3.73
CA LYS A 31 -24.11 18.35 -3.42
C LYS A 31 -23.14 17.29 -3.96
N LYS A 32 -22.61 17.44 -5.18
CA LYS A 32 -21.51 16.61 -5.70
C LYS A 32 -20.25 16.73 -4.85
N THR A 33 -19.85 17.93 -4.42
CA THR A 33 -18.69 18.13 -3.53
C THR A 33 -18.92 17.54 -2.15
N LYS A 34 -20.15 17.61 -1.61
CA LYS A 34 -20.50 16.96 -0.34
C LYS A 34 -20.55 15.44 -0.44
N VAL A 35 -21.06 14.86 -1.53
CA VAL A 35 -21.05 13.42 -1.77
C VAL A 35 -19.63 12.91 -2.00
N LEU A 36 -18.84 13.59 -2.83
CA LEU A 36 -17.40 13.30 -2.99
C LEU A 36 -16.63 13.48 -1.68
N ALA A 37 -16.96 14.47 -0.86
CA ALA A 37 -16.36 14.66 0.46
C ALA A 37 -16.84 13.63 1.49
N LEU A 38 -18.08 13.13 1.38
CA LEU A 38 -18.63 12.06 2.23
C LEU A 38 -18.01 10.70 1.83
N MET A 39 -17.88 10.43 0.53
CA MET A 39 -17.16 9.29 -0.03
C MET A 39 -15.67 9.33 0.37
N ARG A 40 -15.06 10.52 0.38
CA ARG A 40 -13.69 10.75 0.89
C ARG A 40 -13.57 10.60 2.41
N ARG A 41 -14.65 10.83 3.17
CA ARG A 41 -14.68 10.64 4.63
C ARG A 41 -14.92 9.20 5.05
N ARG A 42 -15.40 8.34 4.15
CA ARG A 42 -15.68 6.92 4.40
C ARG A 42 -15.18 6.07 3.23
N THR A 43 -13.85 6.07 3.06
CA THR A 43 -13.05 5.40 2.01
C THR A 43 -13.43 3.95 1.78
N TRP A 44 -13.94 3.26 2.80
CA TRP A 44 -14.36 1.86 2.76
C TRP A 44 -15.76 1.58 2.20
N THR A 45 -16.66 2.57 2.16
CA THR A 45 -18.07 2.33 1.76
C THR A 45 -18.23 1.90 0.32
N LEU A 46 -17.51 2.53 -0.61
CA LEU A 46 -17.61 2.21 -2.03
C LEU A 46 -17.01 0.82 -2.34
N PRO A 47 -15.77 0.48 -1.92
CA PRO A 47 -15.23 -0.87 -2.10
C PRO A 47 -16.08 -1.96 -1.46
N LEU A 48 -16.61 -1.71 -0.25
CA LEU A 48 -17.48 -2.66 0.44
C LEU A 48 -18.81 -2.86 -0.30
N PHE A 49 -19.45 -1.78 -0.77
CA PHE A 49 -20.68 -1.87 -1.54
C PHE A 49 -20.50 -2.69 -2.83
N LEU A 50 -19.43 -2.41 -3.59
CA LEU A 50 -19.11 -3.15 -4.82
C LEU A 50 -18.88 -4.65 -4.54
N THR A 51 -18.16 -4.94 -3.45
CA THR A 51 -17.91 -6.32 -2.99
C THR A 51 -19.21 -7.04 -2.67
N VAL A 52 -20.07 -6.44 -1.84
CA VAL A 52 -21.36 -7.02 -1.45
C VAL A 52 -22.28 -7.18 -2.65
N ALA A 53 -22.28 -6.23 -3.59
CA ALA A 53 -23.08 -6.32 -4.81
C ALA A 53 -22.70 -7.52 -5.66
N ILE A 54 -21.41 -7.78 -5.89
CA ILE A 54 -20.93 -8.92 -6.68
C ILE A 54 -21.27 -10.25 -6.00
N PHE A 55 -21.06 -10.37 -4.68
CA PHE A 55 -21.47 -11.56 -3.95
C PHE A 55 -22.98 -11.78 -3.97
N SER A 56 -23.78 -10.72 -3.84
CA SER A 56 -25.24 -10.80 -3.90
C SER A 56 -25.72 -11.25 -5.28
N LEU A 57 -25.14 -10.72 -6.36
CA LEU A 57 -25.44 -11.13 -7.73
C LEU A 57 -25.07 -12.60 -8.00
N TYR A 58 -23.97 -13.09 -7.41
CA TYR A 58 -23.65 -14.51 -7.45
C TYR A 58 -24.65 -15.36 -6.67
N ALA A 59 -25.04 -14.92 -5.47
CA ALA A 59 -25.98 -15.65 -4.61
C ALA A 59 -27.38 -15.83 -5.24
N VAL A 60 -27.79 -14.92 -6.13
CA VAL A 60 -29.06 -15.05 -6.88
C VAL A 60 -29.03 -16.23 -7.87
N ASN A 61 -27.88 -16.52 -8.46
CA ASN A 61 -27.70 -17.67 -9.36
C ASN A 61 -26.28 -18.26 -9.21
N PRO A 62 -26.07 -19.18 -8.25
CA PRO A 62 -24.75 -19.71 -7.92
C PRO A 62 -24.34 -20.83 -8.89
N THR A 63 -24.25 -20.50 -10.17
CA THR A 63 -23.85 -21.42 -11.25
C THR A 63 -22.69 -20.86 -12.04
N ASP A 64 -21.94 -21.73 -12.70
CA ASP A 64 -20.79 -21.37 -13.56
C ASP A 64 -21.21 -20.48 -14.75
N SER A 65 -22.50 -20.50 -15.12
CA SER A 65 -23.08 -19.64 -16.16
C SER A 65 -23.26 -18.18 -15.72
N ASN A 66 -23.12 -17.87 -14.44
CA ASN A 66 -23.22 -16.51 -13.95
C ASN A 66 -21.94 -15.73 -14.32
N PRO A 67 -22.03 -14.55 -14.97
CA PRO A 67 -20.84 -13.75 -15.27
C PRO A 67 -20.05 -13.34 -14.02
N THR A 68 -20.67 -13.29 -12.84
CA THR A 68 -19.96 -13.00 -11.58
C THR A 68 -19.07 -14.15 -11.11
N HIS A 69 -19.27 -15.37 -11.62
CA HIS A 69 -18.44 -16.53 -11.32
C HIS A 69 -16.96 -16.27 -11.64
N HIS A 70 -16.67 -15.62 -12.76
CA HIS A 70 -15.30 -15.27 -13.20
C HIS A 70 -14.56 -14.32 -12.24
N PHE A 71 -15.28 -13.58 -11.41
CA PHE A 71 -14.68 -12.68 -10.43
C PHE A 71 -14.34 -13.41 -9.12
N ILE A 72 -15.12 -14.44 -8.77
CA ILE A 72 -15.03 -15.12 -7.47
C ILE A 72 -14.16 -16.38 -7.55
N PHE A 73 -14.21 -17.11 -8.67
CA PHE A 73 -13.53 -18.39 -8.84
C PHE A 73 -12.50 -18.35 -9.98
N PRO A 74 -11.42 -19.17 -9.90
CA PRO A 74 -10.46 -19.30 -10.98
C PRO A 74 -11.14 -19.71 -12.30
N SER A 75 -10.86 -18.97 -13.38
CA SER A 75 -11.42 -19.25 -14.70
C SER A 75 -10.53 -20.21 -15.51
N TYR A 76 -11.05 -20.72 -16.64
CA TYR A 76 -10.32 -21.59 -17.58
C TYR A 76 -9.96 -22.98 -17.02
N LYS A 77 -10.94 -23.65 -16.42
CA LYS A 77 -10.83 -25.06 -16.03
C LYS A 77 -10.58 -25.91 -17.29
N LEU A 78 -9.62 -26.81 -17.21
CA LEU A 78 -9.31 -27.76 -18.28
C LEU A 78 -9.87 -29.14 -17.93
N ASP A 79 -10.53 -29.76 -18.92
CA ASP A 79 -11.09 -31.10 -18.83
C ASP A 79 -9.98 -32.13 -19.10
N ASN A 80 -9.01 -32.25 -18.19
CA ASN A 80 -7.97 -33.27 -18.27
C ASN A 80 -8.17 -34.31 -17.15
N ASP A 81 -8.60 -35.51 -17.55
CA ASP A 81 -8.83 -36.68 -16.69
C ASP A 81 -7.56 -37.46 -16.32
N SER A 82 -6.38 -37.04 -16.81
CA SER A 82 -5.17 -37.88 -16.79
C SER A 82 -4.17 -37.60 -15.64
N ALA A 83 -4.43 -36.60 -14.81
CA ALA A 83 -3.73 -36.41 -13.54
C ALA A 83 -4.78 -36.01 -12.51
N GLY A 84 -4.89 -36.73 -11.39
CA GLY A 84 -6.00 -36.62 -10.42
C GLY A 84 -6.25 -35.26 -9.75
N THR A 85 -5.72 -34.15 -10.28
CA THR A 85 -5.97 -32.77 -9.87
C THR A 85 -6.40 -31.91 -11.07
N THR A 86 -7.56 -31.26 -10.94
CA THR A 86 -8.07 -30.31 -11.94
C THR A 86 -7.07 -29.19 -12.23
N GLN A 87 -6.76 -29.00 -13.52
CA GLN A 87 -5.83 -27.98 -14.01
C GLN A 87 -6.56 -26.77 -14.59
N TYR A 88 -5.93 -25.60 -14.50
CA TYR A 88 -6.46 -24.34 -15.01
C TYR A 88 -5.45 -23.68 -15.94
N GLY A 89 -5.93 -23.18 -17.09
CA GLY A 89 -5.17 -22.37 -18.04
C GLY A 89 -5.11 -20.89 -17.61
N LYS A 90 -4.74 -20.00 -18.54
CA LYS A 90 -4.67 -18.54 -18.33
C LYS A 90 -5.56 -17.80 -19.31
N GLY A 91 -6.07 -16.63 -18.93
CA GLY A 91 -6.76 -15.76 -19.87
C GLY A 91 -7.27 -14.45 -19.27
N PRO A 92 -7.95 -13.60 -20.06
CA PRO A 92 -8.35 -12.25 -19.64
C PRO A 92 -9.27 -12.21 -18.41
N TRP A 93 -10.08 -13.24 -18.13
CA TRP A 93 -10.90 -13.29 -16.93
C TRP A 93 -10.07 -13.32 -15.63
N ASP A 94 -8.79 -13.70 -15.69
CA ASP A 94 -7.89 -13.63 -14.54
C ASP A 94 -7.64 -12.18 -14.12
N ILE A 95 -7.70 -11.21 -15.06
CA ILE A 95 -7.61 -9.78 -14.74
C ILE A 95 -8.86 -9.32 -13.99
N ALA A 96 -10.04 -9.83 -14.38
CA ALA A 96 -11.30 -9.53 -13.70
C ALA A 96 -11.30 -10.07 -12.26
N PHE A 97 -10.79 -11.30 -12.07
CA PHE A 97 -10.56 -11.89 -10.75
C PHE A 97 -9.63 -11.00 -9.90
N VAL A 98 -8.47 -10.63 -10.43
CA VAL A 98 -7.49 -9.77 -9.74
C VAL A 98 -8.13 -8.42 -9.36
N ALA A 99 -8.84 -7.78 -10.30
CA ALA A 99 -9.49 -6.49 -10.06
C ALA A 99 -10.57 -6.57 -8.97
N PHE A 100 -11.39 -7.61 -8.97
CA PHE A 100 -12.38 -7.83 -7.91
C PHE A 100 -11.71 -8.03 -6.56
N TYR A 101 -10.72 -8.91 -6.49
CA TYR A 101 -10.04 -9.17 -5.22
C TYR A 101 -9.21 -7.97 -4.73
N THR A 102 -8.73 -7.10 -5.61
CA THR A 102 -8.13 -5.81 -5.22
C THR A 102 -9.16 -4.92 -4.50
N ILE A 103 -10.39 -4.85 -5.00
CA ILE A 103 -11.49 -4.08 -4.37
C ILE A 103 -11.89 -4.74 -3.04
N PHE A 104 -12.04 -6.06 -3.03
CA PHE A 104 -12.35 -6.85 -1.84
C PHE A 104 -11.31 -6.60 -0.74
N LEU A 105 -10.02 -6.77 -1.05
CA LEU A 105 -8.91 -6.58 -0.11
C LEU A 105 -8.83 -5.12 0.37
N THR A 106 -9.11 -4.14 -0.48
CA THR A 106 -9.20 -2.73 -0.06
C THR A 106 -10.30 -2.54 0.97
N SER A 107 -11.48 -3.13 0.76
CA SER A 107 -12.59 -3.05 1.72
C SER A 107 -12.26 -3.75 3.04
N THR A 108 -11.69 -4.96 2.98
CA THR A 108 -11.29 -5.76 4.14
C THR A 108 -10.21 -5.06 4.95
N ARG A 109 -9.22 -4.46 4.29
CA ARG A 109 -8.16 -3.66 4.93
C ARG A 109 -8.75 -2.55 5.78
N GLU A 110 -9.59 -1.71 5.17
CA GLU A 110 -10.14 -0.55 5.86
C GLU A 110 -11.07 -0.97 7.02
N VAL A 111 -11.92 -1.98 6.83
CA VAL A 111 -12.77 -2.53 7.91
C VAL A 111 -11.90 -3.08 9.04
N CYS A 112 -10.90 -3.90 8.73
CA CYS A 112 -10.00 -4.47 9.73
C CYS A 112 -9.24 -3.37 10.51
N MET A 113 -8.71 -2.38 9.80
CA MET A 113 -7.97 -1.28 10.44
C MET A 113 -8.86 -0.40 11.32
N HIS A 114 -10.08 -0.08 10.88
CA HIS A 114 -10.99 0.82 11.61
C HIS A 114 -11.74 0.13 12.75
N GLU A 115 -12.26 -1.08 12.52
CA GLU A 115 -13.17 -1.76 13.45
C GLU A 115 -12.44 -2.72 14.39
N LEU A 116 -11.28 -3.26 14.00
CA LEU A 116 -10.54 -4.23 14.83
C LEU A 116 -9.24 -3.63 15.39
N LEU A 117 -8.34 -3.19 14.52
CA LEU A 117 -6.96 -2.85 14.91
C LEU A 117 -6.84 -1.50 15.61
N THR A 118 -7.59 -0.48 15.17
CA THR A 118 -7.56 0.84 15.84
C THR A 118 -8.15 0.80 17.26
N PRO A 119 -9.30 0.13 17.51
CA PRO A 119 -9.79 -0.08 18.88
C PRO A 119 -8.82 -0.89 19.72
N LEU A 120 -8.22 -1.94 19.17
CA LEU A 120 -7.20 -2.74 19.86
C LEU A 120 -5.98 -1.90 20.25
N ALA A 121 -5.49 -1.05 19.35
CA ALA A 121 -4.40 -0.11 19.62
C ALA A 121 -4.73 0.86 20.77
N ARG A 122 -5.99 1.30 20.89
CA ARG A 122 -6.44 2.13 22.01
C ARG A 122 -6.50 1.34 23.32
N ALA A 123 -7.01 0.11 23.27
CA ALA A 123 -7.08 -0.79 24.43
C ALA A 123 -5.68 -1.12 24.95
N TRP A 124 -4.69 -1.25 24.07
CA TRP A 124 -3.28 -1.45 24.42
C TRP A 124 -2.53 -0.16 24.75
N GLY A 125 -3.22 0.98 24.88
CA GLY A 125 -2.64 2.20 25.46
C GLY A 125 -1.93 3.14 24.47
N ILE A 126 -2.00 2.91 23.16
CA ILE A 126 -1.37 3.80 22.17
C ILE A 126 -2.15 5.12 22.07
N LYS A 127 -1.60 6.18 22.68
CA LYS A 127 -2.24 7.51 22.76
C LYS A 127 -2.21 8.29 21.44
N SER A 128 -1.07 8.26 20.73
CA SER A 128 -0.89 9.02 19.49
C SER A 128 -1.74 8.46 18.34
N ARG A 129 -2.52 9.33 17.69
CA ARG A 129 -3.34 8.94 16.52
C ARG A 129 -2.48 8.45 15.36
N ALA A 130 -1.32 9.06 15.13
CA ALA A 130 -0.39 8.65 14.08
C ALA A 130 0.21 7.26 14.39
N LYS A 131 0.70 7.04 15.62
CA LYS A 131 1.21 5.72 16.05
C LYS A 131 0.13 4.63 15.96
N ARG A 132 -1.13 4.94 16.30
CA ARG A 132 -2.25 4.00 16.12
C ARG A 132 -2.48 3.61 14.66
N ALA A 133 -2.42 4.57 13.74
CA ALA A 133 -2.58 4.29 12.32
C ALA A 133 -1.46 3.39 11.81
N ARG A 134 -0.20 3.68 12.16
CA ARG A 134 0.96 2.85 11.79
C ARG A 134 0.92 1.47 12.40
N PHE A 135 0.55 1.36 13.66
CA PHE A 135 0.34 0.08 14.31
C PHE A 135 -0.73 -0.73 13.58
N ALA A 136 -1.86 -0.12 13.22
CA ALA A 136 -2.91 -0.79 12.46
C ALA A 136 -2.46 -1.21 11.05
N GLU A 137 -1.64 -0.40 10.37
CA GLU A 137 -1.07 -0.75 9.06
C GLU A 137 -0.15 -1.98 9.16
N ASN A 138 0.77 -2.00 10.12
CA ASN A 138 1.67 -3.14 10.32
C ASN A 138 0.91 -4.39 10.76
N MET A 139 -0.01 -4.26 11.71
CA MET A 139 -0.81 -5.41 12.16
C MET A 139 -1.72 -5.97 11.07
N TYR A 140 -2.25 -5.14 10.17
CA TYR A 140 -3.00 -5.64 9.02
C TYR A 140 -2.12 -6.53 8.13
N THR A 141 -0.90 -6.08 7.81
CA THR A 141 0.07 -6.89 7.05
C THR A 141 0.37 -8.20 7.79
N ALA A 142 0.61 -8.15 9.11
CA ALA A 142 0.87 -9.35 9.89
C ALA A 142 -0.31 -10.34 9.86
N LEU A 143 -1.55 -9.85 10.01
CA LEU A 143 -2.76 -10.68 9.92
C LEU A 143 -2.95 -11.31 8.53
N TYR A 144 -2.76 -10.51 7.47
CA TYR A 144 -2.84 -11.00 6.10
C TYR A 144 -1.84 -12.14 5.85
N VAL A 145 -0.57 -11.92 6.19
CA VAL A 145 0.48 -12.93 5.99
C VAL A 145 0.29 -14.16 6.88
N THR A 146 -0.27 -14.01 8.09
CA THR A 146 -0.56 -15.16 8.95
C THR A 146 -1.54 -16.14 8.29
N ILE A 147 -2.46 -15.62 7.46
CA ILE A 147 -3.44 -16.44 6.73
C ILE A 147 -2.84 -16.95 5.41
N ILE A 148 -2.26 -16.04 4.62
CA ILE A 148 -1.81 -16.34 3.25
C ILE A 148 -0.48 -17.09 3.23
N GLY A 149 0.45 -16.79 4.15
CA GLY A 149 1.78 -17.40 4.20
C GLY A 149 1.76 -18.93 4.33
N PRO A 150 1.03 -19.52 5.31
CA PRO A 150 0.90 -20.97 5.41
C PRO A 150 0.26 -21.61 4.17
N TRP A 151 -0.73 -20.95 3.57
CA TRP A 151 -1.34 -21.42 2.32
C TRP A 151 -0.34 -21.40 1.17
N GLY A 152 0.46 -20.33 1.04
CA GLY A 152 1.54 -20.24 0.05
C GLY A 152 2.60 -21.33 0.21
N LEU A 153 3.04 -21.61 1.43
CA LEU A 153 3.95 -22.73 1.72
C LEU A 153 3.33 -24.07 1.35
N HIS A 154 2.05 -24.28 1.66
CA HIS A 154 1.34 -25.48 1.25
C HIS A 154 1.30 -25.63 -0.27
N VAL A 155 0.96 -24.57 -1.00
CA VAL A 155 0.96 -24.55 -2.47
C VAL A 155 2.36 -24.85 -3.02
N MET A 156 3.41 -24.19 -2.51
CA MET A 156 4.78 -24.42 -2.96
C MET A 156 5.24 -25.86 -2.71
N SER A 157 4.81 -26.50 -1.61
CA SER A 157 5.17 -27.90 -1.31
C SER A 157 4.62 -28.92 -2.31
N ARG A 158 3.62 -28.52 -3.09
CA ARG A 158 3.01 -29.33 -4.15
C ARG A 158 3.68 -29.11 -5.51
N THR A 159 4.73 -28.30 -5.57
CA THR A 159 5.48 -27.97 -6.79
C THR A 159 6.94 -28.41 -6.66
N PRO A 160 7.69 -28.58 -7.77
CA PRO A 160 9.12 -28.88 -7.71
C PRO A 160 9.96 -27.76 -7.08
N VAL A 161 9.38 -26.58 -6.83
CA VAL A 161 10.04 -25.42 -6.20
C VAL A 161 10.13 -25.55 -4.67
N TRP A 162 9.65 -26.67 -4.09
CA TRP A 162 9.63 -26.85 -2.64
C TRP A 162 10.99 -26.57 -2.00
N TYR A 163 10.96 -25.83 -0.89
CA TYR A 163 12.15 -25.37 -0.18
C TYR A 163 13.13 -24.55 -1.04
N PHE A 164 12.58 -23.78 -1.98
CA PHE A 164 13.31 -22.86 -2.87
C PHE A 164 14.36 -23.58 -3.74
N ASP A 165 14.01 -24.76 -4.25
CA ASP A 165 14.79 -25.42 -5.29
C ASP A 165 14.71 -24.62 -6.61
N THR A 166 15.87 -24.20 -7.12
CA THR A 166 15.96 -23.37 -8.32
C THR A 166 15.80 -24.21 -9.58
N HIS A 167 16.21 -25.48 -9.56
CA HIS A 167 16.05 -26.37 -10.70
C HIS A 167 14.56 -26.56 -11.04
N GLY A 168 13.74 -26.81 -10.02
CA GLY A 168 12.28 -26.89 -10.14
C GLY A 168 11.59 -25.64 -10.69
N MET A 169 12.24 -24.47 -10.70
CA MET A 169 11.70 -23.26 -11.33
C MET A 169 11.72 -23.31 -12.86
N TYR A 170 12.59 -24.15 -13.43
CA TYR A 170 12.84 -24.25 -14.87
C TYR A 170 12.49 -25.61 -15.45
N GLU A 171 12.53 -26.65 -14.63
CA GLU A 171 12.16 -28.01 -15.02
C GLU A 171 10.73 -28.06 -15.56
N GLY A 172 10.54 -28.68 -16.72
CA GLY A 172 9.22 -28.78 -17.36
C GLY A 172 8.64 -27.47 -17.88
N PHE A 173 9.45 -26.40 -17.99
CA PHE A 173 9.00 -25.13 -18.57
C PHE A 173 8.68 -25.31 -20.07
N PRO A 174 7.56 -24.76 -20.59
CA PRO A 174 6.67 -23.78 -19.96
C PRO A 174 5.56 -24.36 -19.06
N HIS A 175 5.41 -23.80 -17.86
CA HIS A 175 4.33 -24.12 -16.91
C HIS A 175 3.02 -23.42 -17.31
N ARG A 176 2.36 -23.96 -18.34
CA ARG A 176 1.16 -23.32 -18.91
C ARG A 176 -0.08 -23.45 -18.02
N THR A 177 -0.18 -24.55 -17.29
CA THR A 177 -1.33 -24.88 -16.44
C THR A 177 -0.91 -25.02 -14.99
N HIS A 178 -1.85 -24.72 -14.09
CA HIS A 178 -1.63 -24.81 -12.65
C HIS A 178 -2.85 -25.46 -11.99
N ASP A 179 -2.64 -26.08 -10.83
CA ASP A 179 -3.75 -26.53 -10.00
C ASP A 179 -4.59 -25.33 -9.51
N ALA A 180 -5.83 -25.60 -9.09
CA ALA A 180 -6.75 -24.58 -8.61
C ALA A 180 -6.15 -23.75 -7.46
N SER A 181 -5.50 -24.41 -6.51
CA SER A 181 -4.95 -23.79 -5.30
C SER A 181 -3.82 -22.82 -5.65
N PHE A 182 -2.89 -23.25 -6.50
CA PHE A 182 -1.77 -22.46 -7.00
C PHE A 182 -2.27 -21.25 -7.79
N LYS A 183 -3.18 -21.47 -8.74
CA LYS A 183 -3.70 -20.37 -9.56
C LYS A 183 -4.41 -19.34 -8.69
N CYS A 184 -5.26 -19.79 -7.76
CA CYS A 184 -5.98 -18.91 -6.85
C CYS A 184 -5.03 -18.12 -5.95
N TYR A 185 -4.07 -18.80 -5.30
CA TYR A 185 -3.05 -18.16 -4.47
C TYR A 185 -2.27 -17.09 -5.26
N TYR A 186 -1.79 -17.44 -6.45
CA TYR A 186 -0.96 -16.55 -7.26
C TYR A 186 -1.73 -15.29 -7.69
N LEU A 187 -2.99 -15.44 -8.13
CA LEU A 187 -3.84 -14.32 -8.52
C LEU A 187 -4.27 -13.47 -7.33
N LEU A 188 -4.54 -14.07 -6.17
CA LEU A 188 -4.84 -13.33 -4.94
C LEU A 188 -3.64 -12.51 -4.48
N GLN A 189 -2.43 -13.06 -4.57
CA GLN A 189 -1.22 -12.31 -4.24
C GLN A 189 -1.03 -11.14 -5.22
N ALA A 190 -1.26 -11.36 -6.52
CA ALA A 190 -1.28 -10.26 -7.50
C ALA A 190 -2.32 -9.18 -7.15
N ALA A 191 -3.52 -9.58 -6.70
CA ALA A 191 -4.58 -8.68 -6.26
C ALA A 191 -4.19 -7.86 -5.02
N PHE A 192 -3.47 -8.48 -4.07
CA PHE A 192 -2.92 -7.80 -2.90
C PHE A 192 -1.87 -6.75 -3.29
N TRP A 193 -0.94 -7.10 -4.18
CA TRP A 193 0.06 -6.14 -4.68
C TRP A 193 -0.59 -4.99 -5.46
N ALA A 194 -1.60 -5.27 -6.28
CA ALA A 194 -2.40 -4.24 -6.93
C ALA A 194 -3.14 -3.36 -5.91
N GLN A 195 -3.66 -3.95 -4.82
CA GLN A 195 -4.27 -3.21 -3.70
C GLN A 195 -3.25 -2.28 -3.00
N GLN A 196 -1.99 -2.69 -2.84
CA GLN A 196 -0.95 -1.83 -2.29
C GLN A 196 -0.66 -0.63 -3.20
N VAL A 197 -0.64 -0.83 -4.52
CA VAL A 197 -0.51 0.28 -5.49
C VAL A 197 -1.68 1.25 -5.37
N VAL A 198 -2.92 0.76 -5.27
CA VAL A 198 -4.11 1.61 -5.08
C VAL A 198 -3.99 2.44 -3.80
N VAL A 199 -3.61 1.82 -2.68
CA VAL A 199 -3.40 2.51 -1.39
C VAL A 199 -2.34 3.60 -1.51
N MET A 200 -1.24 3.32 -2.19
CA MET A 200 -0.16 4.27 -2.41
C MET A 200 -0.59 5.46 -3.28
N VAL A 201 -1.19 5.19 -4.45
CA VAL A 201 -1.60 6.23 -5.42
C VAL A 201 -2.67 7.15 -4.84
N LEU A 202 -3.60 6.58 -4.06
CA LEU A 202 -4.64 7.36 -3.38
C LEU A 202 -4.12 8.10 -2.14
N GLY A 203 -2.85 7.89 -1.73
CA GLY A 203 -2.26 8.51 -0.55
C GLY A 203 -2.98 8.13 0.74
N LEU A 204 -3.53 6.90 0.80
CA LEU A 204 -4.21 6.38 1.99
C LEU A 204 -3.20 6.03 3.11
N GLU A 205 -1.95 5.75 2.74
CA GLU A 205 -0.83 5.61 3.66
C GLU A 205 -0.01 6.91 3.74
N GLN A 206 0.42 7.28 4.95
CA GLN A 206 1.30 8.44 5.13
C GLN A 206 2.67 8.20 4.48
N ARG A 207 3.15 9.19 3.72
CA ARG A 207 4.44 9.12 3.02
C ARG A 207 5.57 8.93 4.03
N ARG A 208 6.44 7.97 3.73
CA ARG A 208 7.62 7.60 4.53
C ARG A 208 8.87 8.26 3.96
N LYS A 209 9.99 8.23 4.70
CA LYS A 209 11.28 8.77 4.23
C LYS A 209 11.80 8.03 2.99
N ASP A 210 11.49 6.74 2.89
CA ASP A 210 11.85 5.85 1.78
C ASP A 210 10.75 5.78 0.69
N PHE A 211 9.97 6.85 0.50
CA PHE A 211 8.83 6.85 -0.42
C PHE A 211 9.25 6.61 -1.88
N HIS A 212 10.38 7.17 -2.32
CA HIS A 212 10.83 7.01 -3.70
C HIS A 212 11.32 5.59 -3.98
N GLU A 213 12.05 5.00 -3.03
CA GLU A 213 12.51 3.62 -3.08
C GLU A 213 11.33 2.65 -3.02
N LEU A 214 10.32 2.96 -2.19
CA LEU A 214 9.08 2.19 -2.12
C LEU A 214 8.30 2.27 -3.45
N VAL A 215 8.19 3.44 -4.09
CA VAL A 215 7.57 3.55 -5.43
C VAL A 215 8.35 2.74 -6.46
N GLY A 216 9.68 2.86 -6.48
CA GLY A 216 10.54 2.08 -7.37
C GLY A 216 10.36 0.57 -7.18
N HIS A 217 10.25 0.13 -5.92
CA HIS A 217 9.92 -1.25 -5.59
C HIS A 217 8.58 -1.70 -6.15
N HIS A 218 7.52 -0.91 -6.00
CA HIS A 218 6.21 -1.28 -6.54
C HIS A 218 6.21 -1.38 -8.06
N VAL A 219 6.96 -0.53 -8.76
CA VAL A 219 7.13 -0.65 -10.21
C VAL A 219 7.80 -1.98 -10.55
N VAL A 220 8.89 -2.33 -9.86
CA VAL A 220 9.63 -3.58 -10.09
C VAL A 220 8.80 -4.81 -9.73
N THR A 221 8.11 -4.82 -8.59
CA THR A 221 7.31 -5.97 -8.16
C THR A 221 6.08 -6.19 -9.02
N VAL A 222 5.35 -5.13 -9.40
CA VAL A 222 4.23 -5.27 -10.34
C VAL A 222 4.71 -5.78 -11.70
N ALA A 223 5.86 -5.30 -12.19
CA ALA A 223 6.45 -5.80 -13.42
C ALA A 223 6.83 -7.29 -13.30
N LEU A 224 7.47 -7.71 -12.20
CA LEU A 224 7.81 -9.10 -11.92
C LEU A 224 6.56 -9.99 -11.92
N VAL A 225 5.51 -9.60 -11.19
CA VAL A 225 4.25 -10.36 -11.10
C VAL A 225 3.57 -10.46 -12.47
N ALA A 226 3.43 -9.35 -13.18
CA ALA A 226 2.76 -9.33 -14.48
C ALA A 226 3.52 -10.18 -15.52
N LEU A 227 4.84 -10.00 -15.62
CA LEU A 227 5.67 -10.71 -16.59
C LEU A 227 5.80 -12.19 -16.25
N SER A 228 5.99 -12.54 -14.99
CA SER A 228 6.10 -13.96 -14.60
C SER A 228 4.79 -14.72 -14.79
N TYR A 229 3.64 -14.09 -14.57
CA TYR A 229 2.37 -14.71 -14.92
C TYR A 229 2.18 -14.82 -16.43
N ARG A 230 2.46 -13.74 -17.19
CA ARG A 230 2.25 -13.69 -18.64
C ARG A 230 3.15 -14.63 -19.42
N PHE A 231 4.39 -14.83 -18.97
CA PHE A 231 5.41 -15.63 -19.66
C PHE A 231 5.73 -16.95 -18.94
N HIS A 232 4.82 -17.47 -18.12
CA HIS A 232 4.92 -18.81 -17.50
C HIS A 232 6.05 -19.01 -16.47
N PHE A 233 6.64 -17.94 -15.94
CA PHE A 233 7.63 -18.01 -14.84
C PHE A 233 6.98 -17.99 -13.43
N ALA A 234 5.75 -18.52 -13.30
CA ALA A 234 4.99 -18.44 -12.06
C ALA A 234 5.65 -19.23 -10.92
N TYR A 235 6.38 -20.30 -11.22
CA TYR A 235 7.16 -21.09 -10.26
C TYR A 235 8.30 -20.30 -9.62
N MET A 236 8.98 -19.46 -10.40
CA MET A 236 9.93 -18.49 -9.83
C MET A 236 9.18 -17.43 -9.00
N GLY A 237 8.02 -16.98 -9.47
CA GLY A 237 7.20 -15.99 -8.79
C GLY A 237 6.74 -16.43 -7.39
N ILE A 238 6.30 -17.69 -7.21
CA ILE A 238 5.86 -18.18 -5.88
C ILE A 238 7.00 -18.22 -4.87
N ALA A 239 8.22 -18.58 -5.30
CA ALA A 239 9.40 -18.53 -4.44
C ALA A 239 9.70 -17.10 -3.97
N VAL A 240 9.65 -16.12 -4.88
CA VAL A 240 9.83 -14.70 -4.54
C VAL A 240 8.73 -14.25 -3.58
N TYR A 241 7.45 -14.54 -3.85
CA TYR A 241 6.35 -14.19 -2.94
C TYR A 241 6.55 -14.71 -1.52
N ILE A 242 6.89 -15.99 -1.35
CA ILE A 242 7.02 -16.60 -0.02
C ILE A 242 8.18 -16.01 0.76
N THR A 243 9.34 -15.79 0.13
CA THR A 243 10.47 -15.13 0.81
C THR A 243 10.08 -13.72 1.29
N HIS A 244 9.30 -13.01 0.49
CA HIS A 244 8.88 -11.65 0.77
C HIS A 244 7.85 -11.60 1.90
N ASP A 245 6.77 -12.36 1.79
CA ASP A 245 5.67 -12.37 2.75
C ASP A 245 6.15 -12.74 4.16
N ILE A 246 6.92 -13.83 4.29
CA ILE A 246 7.42 -14.27 5.60
C ILE A 246 8.28 -13.19 6.24
N SER A 247 9.20 -12.58 5.49
CA SER A 247 10.05 -11.51 6.04
C SER A 247 9.24 -10.26 6.43
N ASP A 248 8.21 -9.90 5.66
CA ASP A 248 7.35 -8.76 5.92
C ASP A 248 6.49 -8.98 7.17
N PHE A 249 6.09 -10.23 7.45
CA PHE A 249 5.44 -10.59 8.71
C PHE A 249 6.34 -10.29 9.92
N PHE A 250 7.60 -10.73 9.93
CA PHE A 250 8.51 -10.45 11.04
C PHE A 250 8.79 -8.95 11.19
N LEU A 251 8.91 -8.23 10.08
CA LEU A 251 9.07 -6.77 10.10
C LEU A 251 7.84 -6.08 10.71
N ALA A 252 6.64 -6.48 10.28
CA ALA A 252 5.38 -5.94 10.78
C ALA A 252 5.17 -6.23 12.27
N VAL A 253 5.47 -7.45 12.72
CA VAL A 253 5.40 -7.83 14.15
C VAL A 253 6.40 -7.03 14.97
N SER A 254 7.65 -6.91 14.50
CA SER A 254 8.69 -6.16 15.22
C SER A 254 8.33 -4.68 15.37
N LYS A 255 7.82 -4.04 14.30
CA LYS A 255 7.32 -2.66 14.35
C LYS A 255 6.12 -2.51 15.28
N SER A 256 5.19 -3.46 15.25
CA SER A 256 4.00 -3.44 16.11
C SER A 256 4.37 -3.53 17.58
N LEU A 257 5.36 -4.37 17.93
CA LEU A 257 5.90 -4.47 19.30
C LEU A 257 6.63 -3.19 19.73
N ASN A 258 7.32 -2.51 18.80
CA ASN A 258 7.92 -1.20 19.07
C ASN A 258 6.86 -0.15 19.41
N TYR A 259 5.75 -0.08 18.66
CA TYR A 259 4.67 0.88 18.96
C TYR A 259 3.95 0.63 20.30
N LEU A 260 4.09 -0.58 20.85
CA LEU A 260 3.56 -0.99 22.14
C LEU A 260 4.56 -0.85 23.30
N ASP A 261 5.79 -0.40 23.04
CA ASP A 261 6.88 -0.35 24.00
C ASP A 261 7.10 -1.71 24.72
N ASN A 262 6.90 -2.82 23.99
CA ASN A 262 6.96 -4.16 24.55
C ASN A 262 8.42 -4.63 24.75
N LYS A 263 8.72 -5.26 25.90
CA LYS A 263 10.03 -5.82 26.23
C LYS A 263 10.58 -6.82 25.20
N LEU A 264 9.70 -7.50 24.47
CA LEU A 264 10.06 -8.45 23.40
C LEU A 264 10.50 -7.76 22.10
N GLN A 265 10.42 -6.43 22.00
CA GLN A 265 10.82 -5.68 20.81
C GLN A 265 12.23 -6.05 20.35
N GLY A 266 13.24 -5.99 21.23
CA GLY A 266 14.63 -6.25 20.86
C GLY A 266 14.84 -7.65 20.29
N VAL A 267 14.23 -8.67 20.91
CA VAL A 267 14.27 -10.06 20.43
C VAL A 267 13.57 -10.18 19.07
N SER A 268 12.37 -9.63 18.94
CA SER A 268 11.61 -9.68 17.68
C SER A 268 12.36 -8.98 16.53
N PHE A 269 13.07 -7.90 16.82
CA PHE A 269 13.85 -7.15 15.84
C PHE A 269 15.10 -7.92 15.41
N GLY A 270 15.80 -8.57 16.34
CA GLY A 270 16.90 -9.48 16.02
C GLY A 270 16.44 -10.64 15.12
N VAL A 271 15.31 -11.27 15.45
CA VAL A 271 14.70 -12.32 14.62
C VAL A 271 14.33 -11.78 13.23
N CYS A 272 13.73 -10.59 13.16
CA CYS A 272 13.41 -9.93 11.89
C CYS A 272 14.65 -9.76 11.00
N ILE A 273 15.78 -9.31 11.56
CA ILE A 273 17.03 -9.14 10.80
C ILE A 273 17.55 -10.50 10.30
N ALA A 274 17.55 -11.53 11.16
CA ALA A 274 18.01 -12.86 10.77
C ALA A 274 17.16 -13.45 9.63
N VAL A 275 15.83 -13.36 9.75
CA VAL A 275 14.90 -13.82 8.71
C VAL A 275 15.05 -13.00 7.43
N TRP A 276 15.24 -11.68 7.52
CA TRP A 276 15.47 -10.81 6.37
C TRP A 276 16.74 -11.22 5.62
N ILE A 277 17.86 -11.43 6.33
CA ILE A 277 19.12 -11.89 5.73
C ILE A 277 18.93 -13.25 5.04
N TYR A 278 18.30 -14.21 5.70
CA TYR A 278 18.12 -15.53 5.12
C TYR A 278 17.20 -15.51 3.90
N LEU A 279 15.99 -14.97 4.02
CA LEU A 279 14.99 -15.03 2.95
C LEU A 279 15.27 -14.03 1.82
N ARG A 280 15.55 -12.76 2.15
CA ARG A 280 15.71 -11.69 1.16
C ARG A 280 17.12 -11.50 0.63
N HIS A 281 18.12 -12.13 1.26
CA HIS A 281 19.47 -12.13 0.71
C HIS A 281 19.92 -13.53 0.32
N TYR A 282 20.05 -14.47 1.26
CA TYR A 282 20.60 -15.78 0.91
C TYR A 282 19.75 -16.50 -0.14
N ILE A 283 18.44 -16.69 0.09
CA ILE A 283 17.56 -17.37 -0.88
C ILE A 283 17.42 -16.58 -2.18
N ASN A 284 17.15 -15.26 -2.11
CA ASN A 284 16.99 -14.44 -3.32
C ASN A 284 18.28 -14.36 -4.15
N LEU A 285 19.48 -14.40 -3.54
CA LEU A 285 20.74 -14.50 -4.27
C LEU A 285 20.92 -15.85 -4.95
N ARG A 286 20.41 -16.95 -4.37
CA ARG A 286 20.37 -18.25 -5.09
C ARG A 286 19.45 -18.18 -6.31
N ILE A 287 18.27 -17.59 -6.17
CA ILE A 287 17.34 -17.38 -7.30
C ILE A 287 18.02 -16.52 -8.37
N LEU A 288 18.66 -15.42 -7.97
CA LEU A 288 19.36 -14.53 -8.90
C LEU A 288 20.54 -15.23 -9.59
N TYR A 289 21.30 -16.06 -8.87
CA TYR A 289 22.38 -16.87 -9.43
C TYR A 289 21.85 -17.87 -10.47
N SER A 290 20.71 -18.51 -10.20
CA SER A 290 20.06 -19.42 -11.15
C SER A 290 19.58 -18.73 -12.44
N ALA A 291 19.45 -17.39 -12.41
CA ALA A 291 19.07 -16.56 -13.55
C ALA A 291 20.29 -15.91 -14.25
N LEU A 292 21.53 -16.18 -13.85
CA LEU A 292 22.71 -15.71 -14.58
C LEU A 292 22.81 -16.36 -15.97
N PRO A 293 23.33 -15.64 -16.99
CA PRO A 293 23.63 -16.26 -18.27
C PRO A 293 24.59 -17.45 -18.09
N GLY A 294 24.23 -18.62 -18.60
CA GLY A 294 25.01 -19.85 -18.46
C GLY A 294 24.68 -20.70 -17.22
N SER A 295 23.76 -20.27 -16.35
CA SER A 295 23.24 -21.08 -15.24
C SER A 295 21.88 -21.70 -15.59
N GLU A 296 21.16 -22.19 -14.57
CA GLU A 296 19.96 -23.05 -14.70
C GLU A 296 18.88 -22.46 -15.62
N PHE A 297 18.69 -21.14 -15.65
CA PHE A 297 17.75 -20.50 -16.57
C PHE A 297 18.05 -20.87 -18.03
N SER A 298 19.33 -20.91 -18.42
CA SER A 298 19.76 -21.23 -19.78
C SER A 298 20.03 -22.71 -20.03
N THR A 299 20.31 -23.49 -18.98
CA THR A 299 20.77 -24.89 -19.12
C THR A 299 19.68 -25.93 -18.86
N VAL A 300 18.64 -25.61 -18.07
CA VAL A 300 17.58 -26.56 -17.72
C VAL A 300 16.45 -26.48 -18.75
N GLY A 301 16.31 -27.49 -19.61
CA GLY A 301 15.28 -27.53 -20.64
C GLY A 301 15.55 -26.63 -21.86
N PRO A 302 14.59 -26.49 -22.78
CA PRO A 302 14.80 -25.74 -24.02
C PRO A 302 15.05 -24.25 -23.77
N TYR A 303 16.04 -23.68 -24.47
CA TYR A 303 16.43 -22.28 -24.38
C TYR A 303 16.38 -21.59 -25.76
N GLU A 304 15.21 -21.67 -26.37
CA GLU A 304 14.94 -21.08 -27.67
C GLU A 304 13.50 -20.55 -27.72
N LEU A 305 13.33 -19.34 -28.24
CA LEU A 305 12.02 -18.69 -28.30
C LEU A 305 11.14 -19.41 -29.33
N ASN A 306 9.99 -19.93 -28.89
CA ASN A 306 8.98 -20.49 -29.77
C ASN A 306 7.58 -20.04 -29.34
N TRP A 307 6.90 -19.30 -30.21
CA TRP A 307 5.58 -18.73 -29.92
C TRP A 307 4.46 -19.78 -29.98
N GLU A 308 4.58 -20.82 -30.81
CA GLU A 308 3.58 -21.87 -30.95
C GLU A 308 3.54 -22.77 -29.71
N THR A 309 4.71 -23.08 -29.16
CA THR A 309 4.84 -23.84 -27.91
C THR A 309 4.87 -22.94 -26.68
N GLU A 310 4.64 -21.64 -26.82
CA GLU A 310 4.72 -20.66 -25.73
C GLU A 310 6.01 -20.80 -24.89
N GLN A 311 7.09 -21.23 -25.53
CA GLN A 311 8.41 -21.37 -24.94
C GLN A 311 9.06 -19.99 -24.97
N TYR A 312 9.02 -19.31 -23.83
CA TYR A 312 9.52 -17.95 -23.69
C TYR A 312 10.93 -17.86 -23.10
N LYS A 313 11.56 -18.99 -22.76
CA LYS A 313 12.95 -18.99 -22.30
C LYS A 313 13.91 -18.69 -23.47
N CYS A 314 14.50 -17.51 -23.44
CA CYS A 314 15.48 -17.05 -24.41
C CYS A 314 16.42 -16.00 -23.79
N PRO A 315 17.49 -15.57 -24.50
CA PRO A 315 18.39 -14.53 -24.02
C PRO A 315 17.70 -13.23 -23.57
N LEU A 316 16.66 -12.80 -24.30
CA LEU A 316 15.91 -11.59 -23.95
C LEU A 316 15.12 -11.76 -22.64
N SER A 317 14.38 -12.86 -22.50
CA SER A 317 13.63 -13.13 -21.26
C SER A 317 14.57 -13.30 -20.08
N ASN A 318 15.74 -13.91 -20.30
CA ASN A 318 16.75 -14.11 -19.26
C ASN A 318 17.28 -12.76 -18.77
N PHE A 319 17.67 -11.88 -19.69
CA PHE A 319 18.17 -10.54 -19.35
C PHE A 319 17.13 -9.71 -18.59
N ILE A 320 15.86 -9.71 -19.04
CA ILE A 320 14.77 -8.98 -18.37
C ILE A 320 14.53 -9.56 -16.97
N THR A 321 14.43 -10.89 -16.85
CA THR A 321 14.18 -11.58 -15.57
C THR A 321 15.31 -11.29 -14.58
N PHE A 322 16.57 -11.46 -15.01
CA PHE A 322 17.74 -11.16 -14.20
C PHE A 322 17.76 -9.69 -13.77
N GLY A 323 17.52 -8.76 -14.70
CA GLY A 323 17.51 -7.33 -14.41
C GLY A 323 16.47 -6.94 -13.37
N LEU A 324 15.24 -7.44 -13.49
CA LEU A 324 14.18 -7.17 -12.51
C LEU A 324 14.48 -7.77 -11.13
N LEU A 325 14.98 -9.01 -11.08
CA LEU A 325 15.40 -9.65 -9.82
C LEU A 325 16.60 -8.93 -9.18
N ALA A 326 17.56 -8.47 -9.98
CA ALA A 326 18.71 -7.71 -9.50
C ALA A 326 18.28 -6.34 -8.93
N LEU A 327 17.35 -5.64 -9.59
CA LEU A 327 16.78 -4.39 -9.07
C LEU A 327 16.03 -4.62 -7.75
N LEU A 328 15.23 -5.69 -7.68
CA LEU A 328 14.56 -6.09 -6.44
C LEU A 328 15.59 -6.39 -5.33
N GLN A 329 16.68 -7.07 -5.67
CA GLN A 329 17.76 -7.39 -4.73
C GLN A 329 18.51 -6.14 -4.25
N ALA A 330 18.75 -5.17 -5.12
CA ALA A 330 19.37 -3.88 -4.76
C ALA A 330 18.50 -3.11 -3.76
N LEU A 331 17.17 -3.10 -3.95
CA LEU A 331 16.24 -2.50 -2.99
C LEU A 331 16.22 -3.25 -1.65
N ASN A 332 16.26 -4.59 -1.68
CA ASN A 332 16.39 -5.40 -0.46
C ASN A 332 17.67 -5.06 0.32
N LEU A 333 18.79 -4.80 -0.37
CA LEU A 333 20.06 -4.38 0.25
C LEU A 333 19.97 -2.99 0.88
N PHE A 334 19.32 -2.04 0.21
CA PHE A 334 19.04 -0.71 0.76
C PHE A 334 18.25 -0.81 2.09
N TRP A 335 17.19 -1.61 2.13
CA TRP A 335 16.42 -1.77 3.36
C TRP A 335 17.15 -2.56 4.45
N LEU A 336 17.98 -3.55 4.08
CA LEU A 336 18.86 -4.21 5.05
C LEU A 336 19.81 -3.19 5.69
N TYR A 337 20.40 -2.28 4.91
CA TYR A 337 21.21 -1.20 5.45
C TYR A 337 20.43 -0.34 6.45
N CYS A 338 19.18 0.03 6.15
CA CYS A 338 18.32 0.76 7.09
C CYS A 338 18.04 -0.03 8.38
N LEU A 339 17.79 -1.35 8.27
CA LEU A 339 17.56 -2.21 9.43
C LEU A 339 18.81 -2.32 10.31
N LEU A 340 19.97 -2.56 9.71
CA LEU A 340 21.24 -2.65 10.44
C LEU A 340 21.64 -1.31 11.07
N ARG A 341 21.37 -0.19 10.39
CA ARG A 341 21.57 1.15 10.95
C ARG A 341 20.67 1.38 12.17
N SER A 342 19.41 0.96 12.10
CA SER A 342 18.49 1.04 13.24
C SER A 342 18.92 0.12 14.38
N ALA A 343 19.44 -1.07 14.07
CA ALA A 343 20.02 -1.99 15.07
C ALA A 343 21.24 -1.39 15.76
N TYR A 344 22.13 -0.75 15.00
CA TYR A 344 23.28 -0.05 15.55
C TYR A 344 22.83 1.05 16.53
N LYS A 345 21.87 1.88 16.16
CA LYS A 345 21.31 2.91 17.06
C LYS A 345 20.66 2.31 18.31
N PHE A 346 19.93 1.20 18.17
CA PHE A 346 19.31 0.53 19.31
C PHE A 346 20.33 -0.02 20.30
N VAL A 347 21.37 -0.70 19.82
CA VAL A 347 22.38 -1.35 20.66
C VAL A 347 23.35 -0.33 21.28
N PHE A 348 23.83 0.64 20.50
CA PHE A 348 24.90 1.54 20.93
C PHE A 348 24.41 2.86 21.52
N LEU A 349 23.20 3.33 21.15
CA LEU A 349 22.66 4.60 21.64
C LEU A 349 21.46 4.39 22.58
N GLY A 350 20.97 3.16 22.75
CA GLY A 350 19.77 2.87 23.53
C GLY A 350 18.48 3.45 22.94
N VAL A 351 18.51 3.85 21.65
CA VAL A 351 17.38 4.50 20.98
C VAL A 351 16.61 3.47 20.16
N ALA A 352 15.43 3.09 20.64
CA ALA A 352 14.48 2.18 19.98
C ALA A 352 13.68 2.83 18.83
N LYS A 353 14.32 3.70 18.04
CA LYS A 353 13.67 4.48 16.99
C LYS A 353 14.12 3.97 15.61
N ASP A 354 13.16 3.61 14.76
CA ASP A 354 13.40 3.19 13.37
C ASP A 354 13.66 4.44 12.51
N ASP A 355 14.81 4.52 11.85
CA ASP A 355 15.24 5.67 11.04
C ASP A 355 14.27 5.98 9.90
N ARG A 356 13.51 4.99 9.44
CA ARG A 356 12.50 5.16 8.39
C ARG A 356 11.27 5.94 8.87
N SER A 357 11.07 6.04 10.19
CA SER A 357 9.86 6.60 10.84
C SER A 357 10.02 8.03 11.36
N GLU A 358 11.20 8.64 11.24
CA GLU A 358 11.54 9.91 11.93
C GLU A 358 10.67 11.15 11.55
N ASP A 359 10.05 11.21 10.36
CA ASP A 359 9.15 12.31 9.97
C ASP A 359 7.66 12.04 10.28
N GLU A 360 7.35 10.84 10.80
CA GLU A 360 5.98 10.44 11.17
C GLU A 360 5.45 11.21 12.39
N GLU A 361 6.33 11.74 13.23
CA GLU A 361 5.97 12.56 14.39
C GLU A 361 5.86 14.07 14.02
N VAL A 362 6.62 14.55 13.03
CA VAL A 362 6.70 15.98 12.67
C VAL A 362 5.49 16.44 11.85
N SER A 363 4.95 15.57 10.98
CA SER A 363 3.77 15.88 10.16
C SER A 363 2.45 15.98 10.95
N ALA A 364 2.42 15.50 12.20
CA ALA A 364 1.26 15.58 13.07
C ALA A 364 1.02 16.97 13.69
N VAL A 365 1.96 17.90 13.55
CA VAL A 365 1.96 19.21 14.25
C VAL A 365 1.63 20.39 13.32
N GLN A 366 1.37 20.20 12.03
CA GLN A 366 0.94 21.32 11.19
C GLN A 366 -0.60 21.52 11.26
N PRO A 367 -1.12 22.54 11.98
CA PRO A 367 -2.48 22.96 11.76
C PRO A 367 -2.59 23.53 10.35
N VAL A 368 -3.63 23.08 9.64
CA VAL A 368 -4.08 23.64 8.36
C VAL A 368 -4.07 25.17 8.48
N ALA A 369 -3.25 25.83 7.67
CA ALA A 369 -3.19 27.28 7.60
C ALA A 369 -4.62 27.81 7.39
N GLN A 370 -5.13 28.46 8.42
CA GLN A 370 -6.40 29.16 8.39
C GLN A 370 -6.25 30.30 7.39
N GLU A 371 -6.99 30.21 6.29
CA GLU A 371 -7.09 31.22 5.25
C GLU A 371 -7.41 32.57 5.90
N LYS A 372 -6.39 33.43 6.03
CA LYS A 372 -6.56 34.77 6.61
C LYS A 372 -7.42 35.56 5.63
N GLY A 373 -8.65 35.85 6.07
CA GLY A 373 -9.54 36.79 5.42
C GLY A 373 -8.83 38.11 5.16
N ILE A 374 -9.02 38.62 3.95
CA ILE A 374 -8.59 39.94 3.49
C ILE A 374 -9.23 40.99 4.41
N THR A 375 -8.44 41.57 5.31
CA THR A 375 -8.80 42.77 6.06
C THR A 375 -8.43 44.00 5.24
N ALA A 376 -9.36 44.95 5.25
CA ALA A 376 -9.42 46.15 4.43
C ALA A 376 -8.14 47.01 4.41
N TRP A 377 -7.97 47.66 3.27
CA TRP A 377 -6.99 48.69 2.98
C TRP A 377 -6.99 49.82 4.01
N ASN A 378 -5.85 50.05 4.67
CA ASN A 378 -5.56 51.30 5.37
C ASN A 378 -4.94 52.30 4.38
N VAL A 379 -5.63 53.41 4.17
CA VAL A 379 -5.11 54.61 3.52
C VAL A 379 -4.24 55.36 4.55
N PRO A 380 -3.03 55.85 4.21
CA PRO A 380 -2.27 56.69 5.12
C PRO A 380 -2.81 58.12 5.07
N SER A 381 -3.38 58.61 6.17
CA SER A 381 -3.65 60.04 6.36
C SER A 381 -2.43 60.72 6.96
N HIS A 382 -1.99 61.78 6.29
CA HIS A 382 -0.90 62.67 6.67
C HIS A 382 -1.04 63.25 8.09
N SER A 383 0.12 63.47 8.69
CA SER A 383 0.39 64.22 9.92
C SER A 383 -0.08 65.68 9.86
N ILE A 384 -0.78 66.13 10.90
CA ILE A 384 -0.85 67.54 11.31
C ILE A 384 -0.67 67.60 12.83
N GLU A 385 0.25 68.47 13.25
CA GLU A 385 0.61 68.82 14.63
C GLU A 385 -0.55 69.45 15.41
N GLY A 386 -0.54 69.30 16.74
CA GLY A 386 -1.48 70.02 17.61
C GLY A 386 -1.33 69.70 19.10
N SER A 387 -0.68 70.62 19.80
CA SER A 387 -0.60 70.82 21.26
C SER A 387 -1.87 70.47 22.06
N GLY A 388 -1.70 69.95 23.29
CA GLY A 388 -2.78 69.84 24.27
C GLY A 388 -2.43 69.02 25.52
N THR A 389 -1.91 69.70 26.54
CA THR A 389 -1.82 69.25 27.94
C THR A 389 -3.16 68.81 28.52
N LEU A 390 -3.21 67.73 29.32
CA LEU A 390 -3.84 67.76 30.65
C LEU A 390 -3.47 66.53 31.51
N SER A 391 -3.15 66.82 32.76
CA SER A 391 -2.92 65.93 33.90
C SER A 391 -4.24 65.38 34.47
N SER A 392 -4.24 64.14 34.99
CA SER A 392 -4.74 63.86 36.36
C SER A 392 -4.49 62.41 36.83
N HIS A 393 -3.78 62.33 37.95
CA HIS A 393 -3.86 61.39 39.10
C HIS A 393 -4.63 60.06 39.03
N GLY A 394 -4.04 59.02 39.65
CA GLY A 394 -4.73 57.76 39.97
C GLY A 394 -3.89 56.70 40.69
N SER A 395 -3.47 57.00 41.91
CA SER A 395 -2.68 56.22 42.88
C SER A 395 -3.28 54.85 43.32
N VAL A 396 -2.42 53.80 43.32
CA VAL A 396 -2.14 52.83 44.43
C VAL A 396 -3.20 51.76 44.82
N LYS A 397 -2.85 50.46 44.72
CA LYS A 397 -2.52 49.58 45.88
C LYS A 397 -2.13 48.14 45.52
N GLU A 398 -0.95 47.81 46.03
CA GLU A 398 -0.33 46.52 46.24
C GLU A 398 -1.04 45.69 47.32
N ARG A 399 -1.07 44.34 47.20
CA ARG A 399 -1.11 43.44 48.37
C ARG A 399 -0.60 42.03 48.05
N LYS A 400 0.60 41.72 48.55
CA LYS A 400 1.10 40.37 48.87
C LYS A 400 0.36 39.79 50.08
N ALA A 401 0.22 38.46 50.14
CA ALA A 401 0.56 37.66 51.33
C ALA A 401 0.55 36.14 51.08
N ARG A 402 1.58 35.48 51.65
CA ARG A 402 1.86 34.04 51.78
C ARG A 402 1.03 33.36 52.90
N LYS A 403 0.92 32.02 52.85
CA LYS A 403 1.08 30.99 53.93
C LYS A 403 0.88 29.61 53.26
N ALA A 404 1.75 28.59 53.27
CA ALA A 404 2.58 27.88 54.27
C ALA A 404 1.86 26.77 55.09
N SER A 405 2.53 25.60 55.16
CA SER A 405 2.28 24.32 55.88
C SER A 405 1.06 23.49 55.44
N THR A 406 1.18 22.18 55.17
CA THR A 406 1.93 21.13 55.90
C THR A 406 2.53 20.11 54.94
#